data_AF-A0A182QGZ7-F1
#
_entry.id   AF-A0A182QGZ7-F1
#
_cell.length_a   1.000
_cell.length_b   1.000
_cell.length_c   1.000
_cell.angle_alpha   90.00
_cell.angle_beta   90.00
_cell.angle_gamma   90.00
#
_symmetry.space_group_name_H-M   'P 1'
#
loop_
_entity.id
_entity.type
_entity.pdbx_description
1 polymer ?
#
loop_
_entity_poly.entity_id
_entity_poly.type
_entity_poly.pdbx_seq_one_letter_code
_entity_poly.pdbx_strand_id
1 'polypeptide(L)'
;MFSSSGRLLKRLAVLDFDHTVCEHNTDIVVRDLLGPGGVPPDVQSILRSCGWIPYMQRIFRLLHQNGFTPMDIASAIRGIPEVPGMKACIANLVRHGFHVIIISDSNSEFIRLWNDFNDIGPYIHTVFTNPARFDGNGLLELRPYHFQTECTLSSKNLCKGKILNEFLRRQHDERQVEYEKVFYAGDGKNDVCPMLRLGSNGYACARRGFTCHDALQSAIGKQEQPYLAKVLQWTDGHELSDLIWTELED
;
A
#
# COMPACT_ATOMS: atom_id res chain seq x y z
N MET A 1 -16.29 -19.36 11.28
CA MET A 1 -17.13 -18.86 12.39
C MET A 1 -18.13 -17.88 11.79
N PHE A 2 -19.35 -17.79 12.34
CA PHE A 2 -20.38 -16.86 11.86
C PHE A 2 -20.64 -15.77 12.90
N SER A 3 -21.00 -14.56 12.46
CA SER A 3 -21.39 -13.47 13.34
C SER A 3 -22.82 -13.67 13.84
N SER A 4 -23.24 -12.86 14.81
CA SER A 4 -24.62 -12.86 15.31
C SER A 4 -25.66 -12.56 14.23
N SER A 5 -25.26 -11.95 13.11
CA SER A 5 -26.10 -11.71 11.94
C SER A 5 -26.01 -12.80 10.86
N GLY A 6 -25.34 -13.92 11.15
CA GLY A 6 -25.20 -15.06 10.24
C GLY A 6 -24.15 -14.88 9.14
N ARG A 7 -23.30 -13.85 9.24
CA ARG A 7 -22.25 -13.53 8.26
C ARG A 7 -20.97 -14.30 8.53
N LEU A 8 -20.18 -14.59 7.51
CA LEU A 8 -18.87 -15.24 7.68
C LEU A 8 -17.90 -14.29 8.38
N LEU A 9 -17.38 -14.68 9.54
CA LEU A 9 -16.35 -13.92 10.24
C LEU A 9 -14.97 -14.19 9.64
N LYS A 10 -14.26 -13.10 9.36
CA LYS A 10 -12.89 -13.09 8.85
C LYS A 10 -12.04 -12.05 9.59
N ARG A 11 -10.74 -12.11 9.38
CA ARG A 11 -9.78 -11.09 9.80
C ARG A 11 -9.14 -10.48 8.57
N LEU A 12 -8.81 -9.19 8.64
CA LEU A 12 -8.23 -8.45 7.52
C LEU A 12 -6.88 -7.88 7.93
N ALA A 13 -5.87 -8.11 7.11
CA ALA A 13 -4.65 -7.32 7.09
C ALA A 13 -4.62 -6.50 5.80
N VAL A 14 -4.44 -5.20 5.94
CA VAL A 14 -4.30 -4.23 4.86
C VAL A 14 -2.89 -3.69 4.92
N LEU A 15 -2.15 -3.81 3.82
CA LEU A 15 -0.74 -3.42 3.76
C LEU A 15 -0.58 -2.28 2.76
N ASP A 16 0.17 -1.24 3.12
CA ASP A 16 0.91 -0.49 2.09
C ASP A 16 1.99 -1.38 1.46
N PHE A 17 2.62 -0.93 0.38
CA PHE A 17 3.64 -1.67 -0.33
C PHE A 17 5.03 -1.10 -0.11
N ASP A 18 5.28 0.12 -0.59
CA ASP A 18 6.57 0.78 -0.46
C ASP A 18 6.89 1.01 1.03
N HIS A 19 8.12 0.70 1.44
CA HIS A 19 8.57 0.76 2.84
C HIS A 19 7.69 -0.01 3.84
N THR A 20 6.83 -0.93 3.38
CA THR A 20 5.95 -1.73 4.23
C THR A 20 6.04 -3.20 3.88
N VAL A 21 5.76 -3.57 2.63
CA VAL A 21 6.00 -4.93 2.11
C VAL A 21 7.42 -5.07 1.58
N CYS A 22 7.85 -4.12 0.75
CA CYS A 22 9.22 -4.03 0.24
C CYS A 22 9.96 -2.87 0.92
N GLU A 23 11.27 -3.01 1.11
CA GLU A 23 12.05 -2.08 1.94
C GLU A 23 12.25 -0.70 1.31
N HIS A 24 12.10 -0.59 -0.02
CA HIS A 24 12.34 0.65 -0.75
C HIS A 24 11.08 1.14 -1.45
N ASN A 25 11.10 2.42 -1.82
CA ASN A 25 10.09 3.00 -2.68
C ASN A 25 10.35 2.61 -4.15
N THR A 26 9.42 1.87 -4.72
CA THR A 26 9.46 1.31 -6.07
C THR A 26 9.58 2.36 -7.17
N ASP A 27 8.85 3.48 -7.07
CA ASP A 27 8.94 4.59 -8.02
C ASP A 27 10.33 5.25 -7.98
N ILE A 28 10.91 5.39 -6.79
CA ILE A 28 12.26 5.94 -6.59
C ILE A 28 13.32 5.00 -7.17
N VAL A 29 13.24 3.70 -6.89
CA VAL A 29 14.16 2.69 -7.42
C VAL A 29 14.17 2.70 -8.95
N VAL A 30 12.99 2.77 -9.59
CA VAL A 30 12.89 2.80 -11.05
C VAL A 30 13.34 4.15 -11.62
N ARG A 31 13.00 5.26 -10.97
CA ARG A 31 13.48 6.60 -11.37
C ARG A 31 15.00 6.68 -11.37
N ASP A 32 15.64 6.10 -10.36
CA ASP A 32 17.09 6.19 -10.17
C ASP A 32 17.88 5.37 -11.20
N LEU A 33 17.22 4.53 -12.02
CA LEU A 33 17.81 3.94 -13.22
C LEU A 33 18.34 4.99 -14.21
N LEU A 34 17.81 6.22 -14.20
CA LEU A 34 18.35 7.33 -15.00
C LEU A 34 19.81 7.67 -14.67
N GLY A 35 20.33 7.16 -13.55
CA GLY A 35 21.73 7.29 -13.16
C GLY A 35 22.07 8.69 -12.61
N PRO A 36 23.37 9.03 -12.52
CA PRO A 36 23.85 10.25 -11.84
C PRO A 36 23.36 11.56 -12.46
N GLY A 37 22.99 11.55 -13.75
CA GLY A 37 22.37 12.69 -14.42
C GLY A 37 21.00 13.05 -13.85
N GLY A 38 20.36 12.11 -13.16
CA GLY A 38 19.11 12.30 -12.44
C GLY A 38 17.94 12.71 -13.33
N VAL A 39 16.93 13.28 -12.71
CA VAL A 39 15.73 13.76 -13.40
C VAL A 39 15.97 15.18 -13.94
N PRO A 40 15.78 15.44 -15.24
CA PRO A 40 15.90 16.77 -15.82
C PRO A 40 15.00 17.83 -15.13
N PRO A 41 15.44 19.10 -15.00
CA PRO A 41 14.68 20.14 -14.27
C PRO A 41 13.27 20.40 -14.81
N ASP A 42 13.08 20.32 -16.13
CA ASP A 42 11.77 20.45 -16.78
C ASP A 42 10.82 19.32 -16.33
N VAL A 43 11.33 18.10 -16.19
CA VAL A 43 10.56 16.96 -15.68
C VAL A 43 10.28 17.10 -14.19
N GLN A 44 11.25 17.57 -13.39
CA GLN A 44 11.01 17.84 -11.97
C GLN A 44 9.88 18.86 -11.76
N SER A 45 9.74 19.84 -12.66
CA SER A 45 8.68 20.86 -12.57
C SER A 45 7.27 20.28 -12.68
N ILE A 46 7.11 19.15 -13.40
CA ILE A 46 5.82 18.45 -13.60
C ILE A 46 5.24 17.99 -12.27
N LEU A 47 6.06 17.57 -11.32
CA LEU A 47 5.57 17.13 -10.01
C LEU A 47 4.78 18.24 -9.31
N ARG A 48 5.27 19.48 -9.39
CA ARG A 48 4.62 20.64 -8.77
C ARG A 48 3.37 21.09 -9.54
N SER A 49 3.41 21.07 -10.87
CA SER A 49 2.34 21.60 -11.71
C SER A 49 1.21 20.60 -11.99
N CYS A 50 1.55 19.32 -12.13
CA CYS A 50 0.63 18.26 -12.60
C CYS A 50 0.48 17.10 -11.60
N GLY A 51 1.35 16.99 -10.59
CA GLY A 51 1.31 15.95 -9.57
C GLY A 51 2.09 14.68 -9.95
N TRP A 52 1.94 13.65 -9.11
CA TRP A 52 2.79 12.45 -9.13
C TRP A 52 2.62 11.60 -10.39
N ILE A 53 1.39 11.29 -10.81
CA ILE A 53 1.15 10.39 -11.95
C ILE A 53 1.72 10.96 -13.27
N PRO A 54 1.46 12.22 -13.67
CA PRO A 54 2.07 12.78 -14.87
C PRO A 54 3.60 12.87 -14.77
N TYR A 55 4.13 13.15 -13.57
CA TYR A 55 5.56 13.15 -13.32
C TYR A 55 6.19 11.78 -13.56
N MET A 56 5.70 10.72 -12.92
CA MET A 56 6.20 9.36 -13.10
C MET A 56 6.01 8.86 -14.53
N GLN A 57 4.90 9.21 -15.19
CA GLN A 57 4.74 8.88 -16.61
C GLN A 57 5.82 9.53 -17.49
N ARG A 58 6.28 10.74 -17.17
CA ARG A 58 7.40 11.38 -17.87
C ARG A 58 8.72 10.69 -17.57
N ILE A 59 8.95 10.23 -16.34
CA ILE A 59 10.11 9.41 -15.98
C ILE A 59 10.15 8.12 -16.83
N PHE A 60 9.04 7.41 -16.95
CA PHE A 60 8.99 6.18 -17.77
C PHE A 60 9.29 6.44 -19.25
N ARG A 61 8.84 7.59 -19.78
CA ARG A 61 9.22 8.01 -21.14
C ARG A 61 10.71 8.30 -21.27
N LEU A 62 11.33 8.91 -20.28
CA LEU A 62 12.78 9.16 -20.30
C LEU A 62 13.58 7.86 -20.25
N LEU A 63 13.18 6.92 -19.39
CA LEU A 63 13.82 5.60 -19.32
C LEU A 63 13.74 4.90 -20.68
N HIS A 64 12.55 4.85 -21.27
CA HIS A 64 12.35 4.26 -22.60
C HIS A 64 13.18 4.95 -23.70
N GLN A 65 13.23 6.29 -23.69
CA GLN A 65 14.06 7.09 -24.61
C GLN A 65 15.57 6.83 -24.46
N ASN A 66 16.02 6.49 -23.25
CA ASN A 66 17.40 6.12 -22.96
C ASN A 66 17.69 4.61 -23.18
N GLY A 67 16.74 3.87 -23.74
CA GLY A 67 16.93 2.46 -24.11
C GLY A 67 16.69 1.46 -22.98
N PHE A 68 16.18 1.89 -21.82
CA PHE A 68 15.78 0.95 -20.76
C PHE A 68 14.58 0.12 -21.20
N THR A 69 14.70 -1.18 -20.99
CA THR A 69 13.72 -2.19 -21.38
C THR A 69 12.78 -2.53 -20.21
N PRO A 70 11.63 -3.20 -20.50
CA PRO A 70 10.82 -3.79 -19.44
C PRO A 70 11.60 -4.73 -18.52
N MET A 71 12.64 -5.41 -19.03
CA MET A 71 13.46 -6.33 -18.24
C MET A 71 14.37 -5.59 -17.25
N ASP A 72 14.87 -4.40 -17.61
CA ASP A 72 15.69 -3.58 -16.71
C ASP A 72 14.85 -3.09 -15.53
N ILE A 73 13.64 -2.59 -15.81
CA ILE A 73 12.67 -2.17 -14.79
C ILE A 73 12.30 -3.38 -13.91
N ALA A 74 12.00 -4.53 -14.52
CA ALA A 74 11.68 -5.74 -13.78
C ALA A 74 12.84 -6.18 -12.87
N SER A 75 14.07 -6.12 -13.35
CA SER A 75 15.26 -6.48 -12.56
C SER A 75 15.45 -5.54 -11.38
N ALA A 76 15.26 -4.23 -11.58
CA ALA A 76 15.32 -3.23 -10.52
C ALA A 76 14.27 -3.49 -9.43
N ILE A 77 13.01 -3.73 -9.83
CA ILE A 77 11.92 -4.03 -8.89
C ILE A 77 12.17 -5.34 -8.14
N ARG A 78 12.57 -6.41 -8.83
CA ARG A 78 12.87 -7.72 -8.21
C ARG A 78 14.03 -7.66 -7.23
N GLY A 79 14.97 -6.74 -7.44
CA GLY A 79 16.11 -6.50 -6.56
C GLY A 79 15.77 -5.79 -5.25
N ILE A 80 14.54 -5.27 -5.08
CA ILE A 80 14.13 -4.63 -3.83
C ILE A 80 13.93 -5.71 -2.77
N PRO A 81 14.64 -5.67 -1.63
CA PRO A 81 14.43 -6.63 -0.55
C PRO A 81 13.05 -6.43 0.08
N GLU A 82 12.53 -7.48 0.71
CA GLU A 82 11.38 -7.34 1.59
C GLU A 82 11.73 -6.46 2.80
N VAL A 83 10.72 -5.86 3.41
CA VAL A 83 10.86 -5.49 4.82
C VAL A 83 11.11 -6.78 5.62
N PRO A 84 12.16 -6.87 6.45
CA PRO A 84 12.58 -8.14 7.06
C PRO A 84 11.42 -8.93 7.68
N GLY A 85 11.27 -10.21 7.30
CA GLY A 85 10.23 -11.09 7.83
C GLY A 85 8.81 -10.86 7.28
N MET A 86 8.59 -9.88 6.39
CA MET A 86 7.25 -9.53 5.93
C MET A 86 6.59 -10.65 5.10
N LYS A 87 7.34 -11.34 4.24
CA LYS A 87 6.82 -12.49 3.49
C LYS A 87 6.36 -13.60 4.44
N ALA A 88 7.14 -13.88 5.49
CA ALA A 88 6.77 -14.86 6.51
C ALA A 88 5.52 -14.43 7.29
N CYS A 89 5.42 -13.15 7.65
CA CYS A 89 4.23 -12.58 8.28
C CYS A 89 2.97 -12.77 7.40
N ILE A 90 3.03 -12.35 6.13
CA ILE A 90 1.92 -12.50 5.17
C ILE A 90 1.47 -13.96 5.04
N ALA A 91 2.42 -14.87 4.81
CA ALA A 91 2.11 -16.29 4.68
C ALA A 91 1.47 -16.87 5.96
N ASN A 92 1.93 -16.42 7.13
CA ASN A 92 1.41 -16.85 8.42
C ASN A 92 -0.03 -16.34 8.64
N LEU A 93 -0.32 -15.08 8.31
CA LEU A 93 -1.65 -14.50 8.40
C LEU A 93 -2.65 -15.28 7.53
N VAL A 94 -2.30 -15.56 6.27
CA VAL A 94 -3.17 -16.32 5.36
C VAL A 94 -3.41 -17.74 5.84
N ARG A 95 -2.38 -18.43 6.36
CA ARG A 95 -2.51 -19.77 6.95
C ARG A 95 -3.54 -19.81 8.09
N HIS A 96 -3.70 -18.70 8.81
CA HIS A 96 -4.66 -18.54 9.89
C HIS A 96 -5.96 -17.84 9.46
N GLY A 97 -6.25 -17.83 8.15
CA GLY A 97 -7.55 -17.45 7.60
C GLY A 97 -7.77 -15.95 7.41
N PHE A 98 -6.72 -15.14 7.52
CA PHE A 98 -6.81 -13.71 7.15
C PHE A 98 -7.03 -13.54 5.66
N HIS A 99 -7.80 -12.53 5.30
CA HIS A 99 -7.61 -11.86 4.02
C HIS A 99 -6.44 -10.89 4.17
N VAL A 100 -5.50 -10.94 3.23
CA VAL A 100 -4.41 -9.97 3.13
C VAL A 100 -4.60 -9.19 1.84
N ILE A 101 -4.77 -7.86 1.93
CA ILE A 101 -4.90 -6.98 0.77
C ILE A 101 -3.79 -5.94 0.76
N ILE A 102 -3.48 -5.42 -0.42
CA ILE A 102 -2.56 -4.30 -0.60
C ILE A 102 -3.35 -3.09 -1.07
N ILE A 103 -3.15 -1.94 -0.42
CA ILE A 103 -3.62 -0.63 -0.88
C ILE A 103 -2.40 0.29 -0.97
N SER A 104 -1.92 0.55 -2.18
CA SER A 104 -0.65 1.24 -2.38
C SER A 104 -0.71 2.27 -3.50
N ASP A 105 0.03 3.37 -3.30
CA ASP A 105 0.19 4.43 -4.30
C ASP A 105 1.30 4.13 -5.34
N SER A 106 1.92 2.94 -5.27
CA SER A 106 2.75 2.38 -6.35
C SER A 106 1.91 2.09 -7.60
N ASN A 107 2.28 1.09 -8.41
CA ASN A 107 1.50 0.66 -9.56
C ASN A 107 1.44 -0.87 -9.73
N SER A 108 0.45 -1.30 -10.54
CA SER A 108 0.13 -2.72 -10.69
C SER A 108 1.25 -3.55 -11.30
N GLU A 109 2.07 -3.00 -12.19
CA GLU A 109 3.21 -3.75 -12.75
C GLU A 109 4.32 -3.94 -11.73
N PHE A 110 4.65 -2.91 -10.94
CA PHE A 110 5.69 -3.02 -9.92
C PHE A 110 5.31 -4.03 -8.84
N ILE A 111 4.10 -3.92 -8.30
CA ILE A 111 3.60 -4.85 -7.29
C ILE A 111 3.55 -6.28 -7.86
N ARG A 112 3.06 -6.46 -9.09
CA ARG A 112 3.01 -7.78 -9.73
C ARG A 112 4.42 -8.37 -9.89
N LEU A 113 5.35 -7.62 -10.47
CA LEU A 113 6.74 -8.07 -10.71
C LEU A 113 7.44 -8.47 -9.42
N TRP A 114 7.27 -7.69 -8.35
CA TRP A 114 7.84 -7.99 -7.04
C TRP A 114 7.18 -9.21 -6.40
N ASN A 115 5.84 -9.28 -6.42
CA ASN A 115 5.07 -10.38 -5.83
C ASN A 115 5.35 -11.72 -6.51
N ASP A 116 5.43 -11.73 -7.84
CA ASP A 116 5.71 -12.93 -8.64
C ASP A 116 7.12 -13.45 -8.35
N PHE A 117 8.10 -12.56 -8.21
CA PHE A 117 9.49 -12.94 -7.93
C PHE A 117 9.71 -13.43 -6.49
N ASN A 118 8.89 -12.96 -5.56
CA ASN A 118 8.98 -13.30 -4.14
C ASN A 118 7.99 -14.39 -3.70
N ASP A 119 7.27 -15.00 -4.64
CA ASP A 119 6.24 -16.02 -4.40
C ASP A 119 5.14 -15.58 -3.41
N ILE A 120 4.83 -14.28 -3.33
CA ILE A 120 3.78 -13.79 -2.42
C ILE A 120 2.41 -13.60 -3.07
N GLY A 121 2.35 -13.55 -4.40
CA GLY A 121 1.09 -13.35 -5.14
C GLY A 121 -0.09 -14.22 -4.67
N PRO A 122 0.10 -15.55 -4.47
CA PRO A 122 -0.96 -16.43 -3.99
C PRO A 122 -1.52 -16.11 -2.60
N TYR A 123 -0.79 -15.36 -1.77
CA TYR A 123 -1.24 -14.94 -0.43
C TYR A 123 -2.00 -13.61 -0.45
N ILE A 124 -1.95 -12.86 -1.55
CA ILE A 124 -2.61 -11.55 -1.64
C ILE A 124 -4.02 -11.73 -2.21
N HIS A 125 -5.03 -11.46 -1.39
CA HIS A 125 -6.44 -11.54 -1.75
C HIS A 125 -6.82 -10.49 -2.82
N THR A 126 -6.36 -9.25 -2.68
CA THR A 126 -6.63 -8.18 -3.65
C THR A 126 -5.58 -7.08 -3.56
N VAL A 127 -5.23 -6.49 -4.70
CA VAL A 127 -4.36 -5.31 -4.80
C VAL A 127 -5.18 -4.13 -5.33
N PHE A 128 -5.11 -3.00 -4.64
CA PHE A 128 -5.66 -1.72 -5.07
C PHE A 128 -4.51 -0.72 -5.25
N THR A 129 -4.26 -0.33 -6.49
CA THR A 129 -3.11 0.50 -6.84
C THR A 129 -3.31 1.19 -8.19
N ASN A 130 -2.43 2.13 -8.55
CA ASN A 130 -2.49 2.81 -9.85
C ASN A 130 -2.27 1.79 -10.99
N PRO A 131 -3.19 1.68 -11.97
CA PRO A 131 -3.00 0.78 -13.09
C PRO A 131 -1.77 1.17 -13.92
N ALA A 132 -0.91 0.20 -14.19
CA ALA A 132 0.15 0.30 -15.16
C ALA A 132 0.21 -0.92 -16.07
N ARG A 133 0.76 -0.73 -17.28
CA ARG A 133 1.08 -1.82 -18.21
C ARG A 133 2.17 -1.39 -19.18
N PHE A 134 2.99 -2.32 -19.64
CA PHE A 134 3.87 -2.08 -20.79
C PHE A 134 3.04 -2.08 -22.08
N ASP A 135 3.29 -1.10 -22.95
CA ASP A 135 2.75 -1.09 -24.31
C ASP A 135 3.55 -2.01 -25.25
N GLY A 136 3.10 -2.11 -26.52
CA GLY A 136 3.77 -2.94 -27.52
C GLY A 136 5.20 -2.50 -27.88
N ASN A 137 5.60 -1.28 -27.50
CA ASN A 137 6.95 -0.75 -27.71
C ASN A 137 7.82 -0.85 -26.44
N GLY A 138 7.30 -1.40 -25.35
CA GLY A 138 8.00 -1.53 -24.07
C GLY A 138 7.97 -0.26 -23.20
N LEU A 139 7.14 0.73 -23.51
CA LEU A 139 6.92 1.89 -22.63
C LEU A 139 5.91 1.52 -21.53
N LEU A 140 6.26 1.82 -20.27
CA LEU A 140 5.35 1.67 -19.15
C LEU A 140 4.32 2.82 -19.13
N GLU A 141 3.06 2.49 -19.38
CA GLU A 141 1.94 3.42 -19.26
C GLU A 141 1.35 3.36 -17.85
N LEU A 142 1.19 4.52 -17.20
CA LEU A 142 0.66 4.68 -15.85
C LEU A 142 -0.62 5.51 -15.87
N ARG A 143 -1.63 5.08 -15.11
CA ARG A 143 -2.91 5.77 -14.94
C ARG A 143 -3.26 5.90 -13.47
N PRO A 144 -3.97 6.95 -13.06
CA PRO A 144 -4.47 7.04 -11.69
C PRO A 144 -5.51 5.93 -11.44
N TYR A 145 -5.57 5.37 -10.22
CA TYR A 145 -6.62 4.43 -9.84
C TYR A 145 -8.01 5.08 -9.90
N HIS A 146 -8.11 6.31 -9.40
CA HIS A 146 -9.28 7.18 -9.58
C HIS A 146 -8.85 8.64 -9.57
N PHE A 147 -9.79 9.56 -9.73
CA PHE A 147 -9.54 10.98 -9.45
C PHE A 147 -10.36 11.42 -8.24
N GLN A 148 -9.71 12.09 -7.29
CA GLN A 148 -10.36 12.61 -6.09
C GLN A 148 -9.80 13.98 -5.69
N THR A 149 -10.66 14.81 -5.09
CA THR A 149 -10.31 16.14 -4.57
C THR A 149 -10.77 16.36 -3.12
N GLU A 150 -11.44 15.39 -2.53
CA GLU A 150 -12.14 15.50 -1.25
C GLU A 150 -11.21 15.17 -0.08
N CYS A 151 -10.30 14.22 -0.26
CA CYS A 151 -9.38 13.77 0.76
C CYS A 151 -8.02 14.47 0.61
N THR A 152 -7.65 15.23 1.64
CA THR A 152 -6.35 15.93 1.73
C THR A 152 -5.26 15.06 2.37
N LEU A 153 -5.62 13.91 2.94
CA LEU A 153 -4.72 12.96 3.60
C LEU A 153 -4.20 11.86 2.66
N SER A 154 -4.69 11.79 1.42
CA SER A 154 -4.21 10.87 0.40
C SER A 154 -3.98 11.63 -0.91
N SER A 155 -3.26 10.99 -1.85
CA SER A 155 -2.97 11.56 -3.15
C SER A 155 -4.24 11.66 -4.01
N LYS A 156 -4.23 12.56 -5.01
CA LYS A 156 -5.40 12.79 -5.89
C LYS A 156 -5.71 11.61 -6.80
N ASN A 157 -4.73 10.76 -7.06
CA ASN A 157 -4.84 9.59 -7.91
C ASN A 157 -5.32 8.34 -7.17
N LEU A 158 -5.21 8.31 -5.83
CA LEU A 158 -5.60 7.16 -5.02
C LEU A 158 -5.87 7.59 -3.56
N CYS A 159 -7.10 7.37 -3.08
CA CYS A 159 -7.45 7.61 -1.68
C CYS A 159 -7.58 6.29 -0.95
N LYS A 160 -6.55 5.94 -0.17
CA LYS A 160 -6.47 4.63 0.51
C LYS A 160 -7.64 4.41 1.46
N GLY A 161 -8.07 5.45 2.19
CA GLY A 161 -9.21 5.35 3.08
C GLY A 161 -10.55 5.17 2.38
N LYS A 162 -10.72 5.72 1.17
CA LYS A 162 -11.95 5.50 0.38
C LYS A 162 -12.01 4.06 -0.11
N ILE A 163 -10.88 3.57 -0.62
CA ILE A 163 -10.73 2.20 -1.07
C ILE A 163 -11.00 1.20 0.06
N LEU A 164 -10.44 1.44 1.26
CA LEU A 164 -10.68 0.59 2.42
C LEU A 164 -12.17 0.51 2.77
N ASN A 165 -12.85 1.65 2.87
CA ASN A 165 -14.29 1.68 3.19
C ASN A 165 -15.12 0.98 2.12
N GLU A 166 -14.82 1.21 0.84
CA GLU A 166 -15.51 0.54 -0.27
C GLU A 166 -15.28 -0.97 -0.26
N PHE A 167 -14.06 -1.41 0.02
CA PHE A 167 -13.75 -2.83 0.18
C PHE A 167 -14.55 -3.46 1.33
N LEU A 168 -14.48 -2.88 2.54
CA LEU A 168 -15.21 -3.38 3.70
C LEU A 168 -16.72 -3.43 3.44
N ARG A 169 -17.28 -2.39 2.83
CA ARG A 169 -18.69 -2.33 2.45
C ARG A 169 -19.07 -3.42 1.46
N ARG A 170 -18.28 -3.64 0.40
CA ARG A 170 -18.55 -4.72 -0.59
C ARG A 170 -18.45 -6.11 0.05
N GLN A 171 -17.46 -6.33 0.92
CA GLN A 171 -17.32 -7.60 1.63
C GLN A 171 -18.54 -7.86 2.53
N HIS A 172 -19.00 -6.84 3.23
CA HIS A 172 -20.21 -6.91 4.02
C HIS A 172 -21.45 -7.14 3.14
N ASP A 173 -21.81 -6.19 2.28
CA ASP A 173 -23.10 -6.19 1.59
C ASP A 173 -23.23 -7.31 0.54
N GLU A 174 -22.17 -7.56 -0.21
CA GLU A 174 -22.21 -8.42 -1.39
C GLU A 174 -21.65 -9.83 -1.13
N ARG A 175 -20.71 -9.97 -0.19
CA ARG A 175 -20.04 -11.25 0.11
C ARG A 175 -20.47 -11.88 1.43
N GLN A 176 -21.31 -11.20 2.21
CA GLN A 176 -21.74 -11.66 3.55
C GLN A 176 -20.54 -11.97 4.46
N VAL A 177 -19.45 -11.20 4.32
CA VAL A 177 -18.23 -11.29 5.13
C VAL A 177 -18.21 -10.11 6.10
N GLU A 178 -17.97 -10.41 7.37
CA GLU A 178 -17.76 -9.41 8.41
C GLU A 178 -16.35 -9.59 8.99
N TYR A 179 -15.61 -8.48 9.10
CA TYR A 179 -14.25 -8.53 9.63
C TYR A 179 -14.25 -8.23 11.13
N GLU A 180 -13.94 -9.25 11.94
CA GLU A 180 -13.92 -9.11 13.39
C GLU A 180 -12.72 -8.29 13.89
N LYS A 181 -11.61 -8.29 13.14
CA LYS A 181 -10.42 -7.48 13.39
C LYS A 181 -9.83 -7.00 12.07
N VAL A 182 -9.46 -5.72 12.00
CA VAL A 182 -8.89 -5.06 10.81
C VAL A 182 -7.57 -4.39 11.16
N PHE A 183 -6.47 -4.96 10.69
CA PHE A 183 -5.13 -4.39 10.83
C PHE A 183 -4.77 -3.63 9.56
N TYR A 184 -4.35 -2.38 9.71
CA TYR A 184 -3.81 -1.58 8.61
C TYR A 184 -2.35 -1.25 8.93
N ALA A 185 -1.41 -1.73 8.12
CA ALA A 185 0.02 -1.45 8.25
C ALA A 185 0.53 -0.52 7.15
N GLY A 186 1.26 0.53 7.54
CA GLY A 186 1.85 1.50 6.62
C GLY A 186 2.91 2.36 7.29
N ASP A 187 3.65 3.13 6.50
CA ASP A 187 4.81 3.92 6.93
C ASP A 187 4.60 5.43 6.72
N GLY A 188 3.75 5.81 5.76
CA GLY A 188 3.66 7.17 5.25
C GLY A 188 2.45 7.99 5.71
N LYS A 189 2.45 9.28 5.36
CA LYS A 189 1.29 10.18 5.60
C LYS A 189 0.05 9.75 4.81
N ASN A 190 0.23 9.12 3.66
CA ASN A 190 -0.83 8.58 2.80
C ASN A 190 -1.64 7.45 3.48
N ASP A 191 -1.11 6.84 4.54
CA ASP A 191 -1.77 5.80 5.34
C ASP A 191 -2.61 6.35 6.50
N VAL A 192 -2.47 7.64 6.83
CA VAL A 192 -3.26 8.26 7.90
C VAL A 192 -4.75 8.25 7.56
N CYS A 193 -5.11 8.48 6.29
CA CYS A 193 -6.51 8.50 5.87
C CYS A 193 -7.27 7.19 6.17
N PRO A 194 -6.80 6.00 5.76
CA PRO A 194 -7.45 4.75 6.10
C PRO A 194 -7.38 4.43 7.60
N MET A 195 -6.26 4.72 8.27
CA MET A 195 -6.13 4.48 9.71
C MET A 195 -7.16 5.27 10.53
N LEU A 196 -7.42 6.54 10.19
CA LEU A 196 -8.45 7.34 10.85
C LEU A 196 -9.89 6.84 10.65
N ARG A 197 -10.12 5.95 9.69
CA ARG A 197 -11.45 5.39 9.36
C ARG A 197 -11.68 4.03 10.02
N LEU A 198 -10.70 3.51 10.74
CA LEU A 198 -10.82 2.28 11.48
C LEU A 198 -11.79 2.43 12.66
N GLY A 199 -12.61 1.40 12.89
CA GLY A 199 -13.54 1.32 14.01
C GLY A 199 -12.88 0.74 15.27
N SER A 200 -13.70 0.38 16.26
CA SER A 200 -13.24 -0.26 17.51
C SER A 200 -12.63 -1.64 17.32
N ASN A 201 -12.90 -2.30 16.20
CA ASN A 201 -12.26 -3.56 15.77
C ASN A 201 -10.97 -3.33 14.97
N GLY A 202 -10.50 -2.09 14.88
CA GLY A 202 -9.40 -1.68 14.03
C GLY A 202 -8.08 -1.47 14.77
N TYR A 203 -6.99 -1.69 14.04
CA TYR A 203 -5.63 -1.57 14.50
C TYR A 203 -4.80 -0.80 13.46
N ALA A 204 -4.36 0.41 13.82
CA ALA A 204 -3.50 1.24 13.01
C ALA A 204 -2.03 0.93 13.34
N CYS A 205 -1.37 0.17 12.48
CA CYS A 205 0.01 -0.29 12.65
C CYS A 205 0.97 0.65 11.88
N ALA A 206 1.53 1.65 12.57
CA ALA A 206 2.45 2.60 11.98
C ALA A 206 3.91 2.12 12.05
N ARG A 207 4.62 2.11 10.91
CA ARG A 207 6.04 1.70 10.89
C ARG A 207 6.92 2.73 11.61
N ARG A 208 7.76 2.26 12.53
CA ARG A 208 8.73 3.07 13.27
C ARG A 208 9.81 3.61 12.33
N GLY A 209 10.28 4.82 12.61
CA GLY A 209 11.28 5.51 11.79
C GLY A 209 10.70 6.27 10.59
N PHE A 210 9.38 6.20 10.37
CA PHE A 210 8.68 6.93 9.31
C PHE A 210 7.65 7.90 9.88
N THR A 211 7.07 8.72 9.01
CA THR A 211 6.22 9.86 9.41
C THR A 211 4.77 9.48 9.76
N CYS A 212 4.33 8.25 9.50
CA CYS A 212 2.94 7.84 9.73
C CYS A 212 2.51 8.02 11.18
N HIS A 213 3.28 7.52 12.16
CA HIS A 213 2.89 7.57 13.56
C HIS A 213 2.59 9.00 14.02
N ASP A 214 3.54 9.93 13.83
CA ASP A 214 3.39 11.31 14.27
C ASP A 214 2.27 12.04 13.53
N ALA A 215 2.11 11.76 12.23
CA ALA A 215 1.02 12.32 11.43
C ALA A 215 -0.35 11.79 11.88
N LEU A 216 -0.43 10.51 12.24
CA LEU A 216 -1.64 9.88 12.77
C LEU A 216 -1.99 10.47 14.13
N GLN A 217 -1.04 10.55 15.06
CA GLN A 217 -1.25 11.17 16.38
C GLN A 217 -1.71 12.62 16.26
N SER A 218 -1.08 13.41 15.38
CA SER A 218 -1.50 14.79 15.12
C SER A 218 -2.93 14.88 14.56
N ALA A 219 -3.35 13.93 13.72
CA ALA A 219 -4.68 13.91 13.15
C ALA A 219 -5.73 13.43 14.17
N ILE A 220 -5.42 12.43 14.99
CA ILE A 220 -6.26 11.96 16.12
C ILE A 220 -6.51 13.12 17.09
N GLY A 221 -5.47 13.85 17.48
CA GLY A 221 -5.61 14.99 18.40
C GLY A 221 -6.43 16.17 17.87
N LYS A 222 -6.79 16.15 16.59
CA LYS A 222 -7.68 17.15 15.95
C LYS A 222 -9.11 16.66 15.78
N GLN A 223 -9.41 15.40 16.10
CA GLN A 223 -10.77 14.87 16.02
C GLN A 223 -11.61 15.38 17.20
N GLU A 224 -12.84 15.80 16.92
CA GLU A 224 -13.82 16.14 17.95
C GLU A 224 -14.34 14.90 18.68
N GLN A 225 -14.41 13.78 17.96
CA GLN A 225 -14.88 12.50 18.47
C GLN A 225 -13.70 11.64 18.93
N PRO A 226 -13.88 10.79 19.97
CA PRO A 226 -12.85 9.86 20.40
C PRO A 226 -12.44 8.90 19.26
N TYR A 227 -11.14 8.77 19.06
CA TYR A 227 -10.58 7.75 18.17
C TYR A 227 -10.75 6.36 18.79
N LEU A 228 -11.33 5.43 18.04
CA LEU A 228 -11.77 4.12 18.57
C LEU A 228 -10.79 2.97 18.33
N ALA A 229 -9.95 3.08 17.29
CA ALA A 229 -9.03 2.01 16.92
C ALA A 229 -7.77 2.03 17.79
N LYS A 230 -7.11 0.89 17.97
CA LYS A 230 -5.81 0.84 18.66
C LYS A 230 -4.70 1.35 17.73
N VAL A 231 -3.70 2.03 18.28
CA VAL A 231 -2.48 2.43 17.55
C VAL A 231 -1.33 1.55 18.00
N LEU A 232 -0.70 0.88 17.04
CA LEU A 232 0.44 -0.01 17.23
C LEU A 232 1.64 0.52 16.43
N GLN A 233 2.85 0.24 16.90
CA GLN A 233 4.09 0.62 16.21
C GLN A 233 4.93 -0.61 15.96
N TRP A 234 5.48 -0.75 14.74
CA TRP A 234 6.23 -1.93 14.31
C TRP A 234 7.46 -1.52 13.48
N THR A 235 8.49 -2.35 13.35
CA THR A 235 9.71 -2.06 12.58
C THR A 235 9.83 -2.95 11.36
N ASP A 236 9.51 -4.22 11.53
CA ASP A 236 9.64 -5.28 10.54
C ASP A 236 8.47 -6.28 10.60
N GLY A 237 8.44 -7.23 9.67
CA GLY A 237 7.39 -8.23 9.58
C GLY A 237 7.33 -9.19 10.77
N HIS A 238 8.43 -9.40 11.49
CA HIS A 238 8.44 -10.24 12.69
C HIS A 238 7.67 -9.54 13.81
N GLU A 239 8.03 -8.28 14.10
CA GLU A 239 7.34 -7.47 15.12
C GLU A 239 5.87 -7.24 14.77
N LEU A 240 5.56 -6.99 13.49
CA LEU A 240 4.16 -6.86 13.04
C LEU A 240 3.37 -8.16 13.28
N SER A 241 3.96 -9.32 13.01
CA SER A 241 3.29 -10.61 13.27
C SER A 241 3.03 -10.81 14.75
N ASP A 242 4.00 -10.50 15.62
CA ASP A 242 3.88 -10.68 17.07
C ASP A 242 2.80 -9.76 17.67
N LEU A 243 2.76 -8.50 17.21
CA LEU A 243 1.71 -7.55 17.60
C LEU A 243 0.33 -8.03 17.17
N ILE A 244 0.18 -8.53 15.94
CA ILE A 244 -1.10 -9.06 15.47
C ILE A 244 -1.54 -10.23 16.35
N TRP A 245 -0.65 -11.16 16.68
CA TRP A 245 -0.99 -12.32 17.51
C TRP A 245 -1.34 -11.96 18.94
N THR A 246 -0.61 -11.02 19.54
CA THR A 246 -0.95 -10.49 20.87
C THR A 246 -2.38 -9.95 20.87
N GLU A 247 -2.74 -9.19 19.83
CA GLU A 247 -4.08 -8.64 19.66
C GLU A 247 -5.12 -9.66 19.20
N LEU A 248 -4.79 -10.93 18.99
CA LEU A 248 -5.78 -11.99 18.76
C LEU A 248 -6.10 -12.81 20.01
N GLU A 249 -5.20 -12.79 20.99
CA GLU A 249 -5.38 -13.47 22.28
C GLU A 249 -6.27 -12.64 23.24
N ASP A 250 -6.32 -11.32 23.02
CA ASP A 250 -7.22 -10.34 23.67
C ASP A 250 -8.64 -10.29 23.04
#